data_AF-R7GBM8-F1
#
_entry.id   AF-R7GBM8-F1
#
_cell.length_a   1.000
_cell.length_b   1.000
_cell.length_c   1.000
_cell.angle_alpha   90.00
_cell.angle_beta   90.00
_cell.angle_gamma   90.00
#
_symmetry.space_group_name_H-M   'P 1'
#
loop_
_entity.id
_entity.type
_entity.pdbx_description
1 polymer ?
#
loop_
_entity_poly.entity_id
_entity_poly.type
_entity_poly.pdbx_seq_one_letter_code
_entity_poly.pdbx_strand_id
1 'polypeptide(L)'
;MCNAGEFDEKYVHLAIALKVNELKRELSSLTYEHVESMLQDKWKHKKPSSIAQALADINELTVGEVVAFLSMQAIILGSKMKLKDFDDMFTH
;
A
#
# COMPACT_ATOMS: atom_id res chain seq x y z
N MET A 1 8.08 30.39 -19.93
CA MET A 1 8.16 30.00 -18.51
C MET A 1 7.15 28.88 -18.31
N CYS A 2 7.58 27.62 -18.27
CA CYS A 2 6.70 26.47 -18.15
C CYS A 2 6.44 26.20 -16.66
N ASN A 3 5.19 26.33 -16.23
CA ASN A 3 4.76 26.11 -14.85
C ASN A 3 4.85 24.61 -14.51
N ALA A 4 5.82 24.24 -13.70
CA ALA A 4 6.00 22.90 -13.11
C ALA A 4 5.09 22.71 -11.87
N GLY A 5 3.77 22.88 -12.03
CA GLY A 5 2.87 23.19 -10.90
C GLY A 5 1.79 22.18 -10.49
N GLU A 6 1.50 21.12 -11.25
CA GLU A 6 0.49 20.11 -10.88
C GLU A 6 0.95 18.73 -11.38
N PHE A 7 1.81 18.05 -10.62
CA PHE A 7 2.12 16.66 -10.92
C PHE A 7 0.89 15.80 -10.58
N ASP A 8 0.04 15.53 -11.57
CA ASP A 8 -0.83 14.35 -11.85
C ASP A 8 -1.19 13.37 -10.72
N GLU A 9 -1.40 13.85 -9.51
CA GLU A 9 -1.82 13.10 -8.32
C GLU A 9 -3.11 12.31 -8.62
N LYS A 10 -4.00 12.92 -9.43
CA LYS A 10 -5.23 12.32 -9.95
C LYS A 10 -5.00 11.03 -10.74
N TYR A 11 -3.95 10.97 -11.56
CA TYR A 11 -3.65 9.78 -12.37
C TYR A 11 -3.06 8.66 -11.54
N VAL A 12 -2.25 9.01 -10.53
CA VAL A 12 -1.75 8.05 -9.54
C VAL A 12 -2.93 7.45 -8.75
N HIS A 13 -3.81 8.29 -8.21
CA HIS A 13 -5.00 7.83 -7.48
C HIS A 13 -5.91 6.95 -8.36
N LEU A 14 -6.11 7.33 -9.62
CA LEU A 14 -6.89 6.54 -10.57
C LEU A 14 -6.25 5.17 -10.82
N ALA A 15 -4.94 5.12 -11.04
CA ALA A 15 -4.23 3.86 -11.26
C ALA A 15 -4.28 2.96 -10.03
N ILE A 16 -4.13 3.52 -8.83
CA ILE A 16 -4.31 2.79 -7.57
C ILE A 16 -5.73 2.24 -7.50
N ALA A 17 -6.75 3.06 -7.77
CA ALA A 17 -8.15 2.64 -7.72
C ALA A 17 -8.46 1.53 -8.74
N LEU A 18 -7.91 1.61 -9.95
CA LEU A 18 -8.02 0.56 -10.97
C LEU A 18 -7.35 -0.72 -10.49
N LYS A 19 -6.12 -0.61 -9.98
CA LYS A 19 -5.37 -1.77 -9.49
C LYS A 19 -6.05 -2.43 -8.31
N VAL A 20 -6.57 -1.65 -7.35
CA VAL A 20 -7.35 -2.15 -6.22
C VAL A 20 -8.59 -2.90 -6.72
N ASN A 21 -9.28 -2.40 -7.75
CA ASN A 21 -10.42 -3.11 -8.33
C ASN A 21 -10.02 -4.42 -9.01
N GLU A 22 -8.86 -4.49 -9.67
CA GLU A 22 -8.32 -5.74 -10.21
C GLU A 22 -7.99 -6.72 -9.08
N LEU A 23 -7.22 -6.28 -8.09
CA LEU A 23 -6.79 -7.09 -6.95
C LEU A 23 -7.98 -7.56 -6.09
N LYS A 24 -9.04 -6.76 -5.99
CA LYS A 24 -10.30 -7.14 -5.32
C LYS A 24 -11.00 -8.32 -5.98
N ARG A 25 -10.81 -8.55 -7.28
CA ARG A 25 -11.37 -9.73 -7.95
C ARG A 25 -10.70 -11.01 -7.48
N GLU A 26 -9.43 -10.94 -7.12
CA GLU A 26 -8.66 -12.07 -6.61
C GLU A 26 -8.77 -12.21 -5.08
N LEU A 27 -8.81 -11.09 -4.36
CA LEU A 27 -8.91 -11.05 -2.91
C LEU A 27 -9.79 -9.86 -2.47
N SER A 28 -11.05 -10.16 -2.18
CA SER A 28 -12.08 -9.17 -1.89
C SER A 28 -11.85 -8.36 -0.60
N SER A 29 -10.89 -8.75 0.24
CA SER A 29 -10.47 -8.01 1.44
C SER A 29 -9.45 -6.89 1.19
N LEU A 30 -8.94 -6.74 -0.04
CA LEU A 30 -8.02 -5.66 -0.39
C LEU A 30 -8.74 -4.31 -0.44
N THR A 31 -8.22 -3.34 0.32
CA THR A 31 -8.70 -1.96 0.34
C THR A 31 -7.70 -1.04 -0.36
N TYR A 32 -8.18 0.14 -0.72
CA TYR A 32 -7.37 1.19 -1.30
C TYR A 32 -6.20 1.57 -0.38
N GLU A 33 -6.46 1.66 0.93
CA GLU A 33 -5.47 2.02 1.94
C GLU A 33 -4.29 1.02 2.03
N HIS A 34 -4.54 -0.27 1.80
CA HIS A 34 -3.48 -1.28 1.79
C HIS A 34 -2.49 -1.07 0.64
N VAL A 35 -3.01 -0.77 -0.55
CA VAL A 35 -2.20 -0.51 -1.74
C VAL A 35 -1.48 0.83 -1.63
N GLU A 36 -2.16 1.86 -1.12
CA GLU A 36 -1.56 3.17 -0.86
C GLU A 36 -0.43 3.08 0.16
N SER A 37 -0.63 2.38 1.29
CA SER A 37 0.41 2.21 2.31
C SER A 37 1.64 1.48 1.77
N MET A 38 1.43 0.45 0.94
CA MET A 38 2.53 -0.27 0.28
C MET A 38 3.30 0.64 -0.68
N LEU A 39 2.61 1.44 -1.48
CA LEU A 39 3.24 2.37 -2.42
C LEU A 39 4.00 3.46 -1.69
N GLN A 40 3.45 3.99 -0.59
CA GLN A 40 4.16 4.95 0.26
C GLN A 40 5.47 4.37 0.81
N ASP A 41 5.45 3.11 1.28
CA ASP A 41 6.66 2.45 1.77
C ASP A 41 7.67 2.18 0.63
N LYS A 42 7.20 1.68 -0.52
CA LYS A 42 8.02 1.43 -1.71
C LYS A 42 8.67 2.73 -2.23
N TRP A 43 7.91 3.83 -2.28
CA TRP A 43 8.39 5.13 -2.76
C TRP A 43 9.21 5.91 -1.73
N LYS A 44 9.09 5.57 -0.43
CA LYS A 44 9.99 6.07 0.60
C LYS A 44 11.42 5.56 0.40
N HIS A 45 11.57 4.32 -0.08
CA HIS A 45 12.86 3.72 -0.36
C HIS A 45 13.37 4.03 -1.78
N LYS A 46 12.48 4.08 -2.77
CA LYS A 46 12.83 4.37 -4.17
C LYS A 46 11.77 5.25 -4.80
N LYS A 47 11.96 6.57 -4.70
CA LYS A 47 11.03 7.53 -5.27
C LYS A 47 11.04 7.45 -6.81
N PRO A 48 9.89 7.25 -7.47
CA PRO A 48 9.83 7.26 -8.92
C PRO A 48 10.18 8.65 -9.47
N SER A 49 10.96 8.66 -10.54
CA SER A 49 11.44 9.89 -11.19
C SER A 49 10.48 10.41 -12.28
N SER A 50 9.43 9.65 -12.61
CA SER A 50 8.38 10.02 -13.57
C SER A 50 7.04 9.32 -13.27
N ILE A 51 5.92 9.88 -13.72
CA ILE A 51 4.57 9.30 -13.59
C ILE A 51 4.51 7.91 -14.22
N ALA A 52 5.15 7.72 -15.37
CA ALA A 52 5.19 6.41 -16.02
C ALA A 52 5.85 5.34 -15.15
N GLN A 53 6.86 5.70 -14.35
CA GLN A 53 7.46 4.79 -13.36
C GLN A 53 6.53 4.53 -12.19
N ALA A 54 5.83 5.56 -11.69
CA ALA A 54 4.83 5.39 -10.63
C ALA A 54 3.68 4.47 -11.06
N LEU A 55 3.19 4.64 -12.30
CA LEU A 55 2.15 3.79 -12.88
C LEU A 55 2.65 2.37 -13.12
N ALA A 56 3.89 2.19 -13.61
CA ALA A 56 4.51 0.88 -13.74
C ALA A 56 4.63 0.20 -12.37
N ASP A 57 5.10 0.91 -11.35
CA ASP A 57 5.20 0.42 -9.98
C ASP A 57 3.86 -0.06 -9.42
N ILE A 58 2.76 0.67 -9.71
CA ILE A 58 1.40 0.32 -9.31
C ILE A 58 0.90 -0.90 -10.09
N ASN A 59 1.14 -0.92 -11.40
CA ASN A 59 0.66 -2.00 -12.27
C ASN A 59 1.38 -3.32 -12.01
N GLU A 60 2.67 -3.28 -11.64
CA GLU A 60 3.47 -4.43 -11.26
C GLU A 60 3.08 -5.02 -9.91
N LEU A 61 2.29 -4.30 -9.07
CA LEU A 61 1.83 -4.83 -7.79
C LEU A 61 1.00 -6.09 -7.97
N THR A 62 1.36 -7.13 -7.24
CA THR A 62 0.59 -8.38 -7.19
C THR A 62 -0.16 -8.52 -5.87
N VAL A 63 -1.23 -9.33 -5.84
CA VAL A 63 -1.94 -9.67 -4.60
C VAL A 63 -0.95 -10.25 -3.57
N GLY A 64 -0.04 -11.11 -4.02
CA GLY A 64 0.96 -11.74 -3.17
C GLY A 64 1.86 -10.75 -2.46
N GLU A 65 2.35 -9.72 -3.16
CA GLU A 65 3.20 -8.70 -2.54
C GLU A 65 2.42 -7.80 -1.56
N VAL A 66 1.19 -7.42 -1.89
CA VAL A 66 0.37 -6.61 -0.97
C VAL A 66 0.04 -7.41 0.29
N VAL A 67 -0.31 -8.69 0.16
CA VAL A 67 -0.57 -9.57 1.31
C VAL A 67 0.70 -9.81 2.13
N ALA A 68 1.85 -10.01 1.49
CA ALA A 68 3.13 -10.16 2.17
C ALA A 68 3.49 -8.88 2.96
N PHE A 69 3.28 -7.71 2.37
CA PHE A 69 3.48 -6.42 3.02
C PHE A 69 2.55 -6.22 4.23
N LEU A 70 1.25 -6.51 4.09
CA LEU A 70 0.30 -6.44 5.20
C LEU A 70 0.65 -7.42 6.31
N SER A 71 1.07 -8.64 5.95
CA SER A 71 1.52 -9.65 6.91
C SER A 71 2.76 -9.17 7.67
N MET A 72 3.73 -8.59 6.96
CA MET A 72 4.92 -8.00 7.56
C MET A 72 4.57 -6.81 8.47
N GLN A 73 3.66 -5.94 8.07
CA GLN A 73 3.15 -4.86 8.92
C GLN A 73 2.46 -5.39 10.16
N ALA A 74 1.64 -6.43 10.06
CA ALA A 74 0.97 -7.06 11.20
C ALA A 74 1.99 -7.68 12.17
N ILE A 75 3.06 -8.31 11.66
CA ILE A 75 4.17 -8.84 12.48
C ILE A 75 4.92 -7.69 13.17
N ILE A 76 5.23 -6.60 12.46
CA ILE A 76 5.90 -5.43 13.04
C ILE A 76 5.01 -4.76 14.10
N LEU A 77 3.71 -4.64 13.85
CA LEU A 77 2.76 -4.10 14.82
C LEU A 77 2.65 -5.00 16.05
N GLY A 78 2.49 -6.31 15.85
CA GLY A 78 2.45 -7.29 16.95
C GLY A 78 3.73 -7.35 17.76
N SER A 79 4.90 -7.15 17.14
CA SER A 79 6.19 -7.07 17.85
C SER A 79 6.41 -5.75 18.59
N LYS A 80 5.67 -4.69 18.24
CA LYS A 80 5.67 -3.40 18.96
C LYS A 80 4.60 -3.34 20.07
N MET A 81 3.59 -4.21 20.01
CA MET A 81 2.60 -4.36 21.08
C MET A 81 3.25 -4.97 22.32
N LYS A 82 2.94 -4.43 23.49
CA LYS A 82 3.45 -4.98 24.76
C LYS A 82 2.58 -6.18 25.12
N LEU A 83 3.15 -7.18 25.82
CA LEU A 83 2.40 -8.33 26.35
C LEU A 83 1.14 -7.95 27.15
N LYS A 84 1.14 -6.73 27.74
CA LYS A 84 0.02 -6.14 28.48
C LYS A 84 -1.18 -5.78 27.61
N ASP A 85 -1.00 -5.58 26.31
CA ASP A 85 -2.08 -5.31 25.36
C ASP A 85 -2.82 -6.60 24.96
N PHE A 86 -2.28 -7.78 25.33
CA PHE A 86 -2.92 -9.08 25.17
C PHE A 86 -3.58 -9.60 26.47
N ASP A 87 -3.53 -8.85 27.57
CA ASP A 87 -4.05 -9.29 28.88
C ASP A 87 -5.58 -9.52 28.84
N ASP A 88 -6.30 -8.75 28.02
CA ASP A 88 -7.73 -8.91 27.74
C ASP A 88 -8.06 -10.17 26.92
N MET A 89 -7.09 -10.81 26.26
CA MET A 89 -7.29 -12.09 25.57
C MET A 89 -7.12 -13.30 26.48
N PHE A 90 -6.41 -13.15 27.61
CA PHE A 90 -6.16 -14.23 28.57
C PHE A 90 -7.12 -14.20 29.76
N THR A 91 -7.91 -13.15 29.92
CA THR A 91 -8.91 -13.02 30.98
C THR A 91 -10.31 -13.39 30.47
N HIS A 92 -10.62 -14.68 30.57
CA HIS A 92 -11.97 -15.22 30.73
C HIS A 92 -12.06 -15.88 32.10
#